data_AF-A0A7K3VGE4-F1
#
_entry.id   AF-A0A7K3VGE4-F1
#
_cell.length_a   1.000
_cell.length_b   1.000
_cell.length_c   1.000
_cell.angle_alpha   90.00
_cell.angle_beta   90.00
_cell.angle_gamma   90.00
#
_symmetry.space_group_name_H-M   'P 1'
#
loop_
_entity.id
_entity.type
_entity.pdbx_description
1 polymer ?
#
loop_
_entity_poly.entity_id
_entity_poly.type
_entity_poly.pdbx_seq_one_letter_code
_entity_poly.pdbx_strand_id
1 'polypeptide(L)'
;MPIIASNSEQIGRRVPVPMLASEIVRIETAMHFAQVSDKTIRRWSQADGIGRQAEKHAPLQVSFPALLMKLDGETATLERFRSGERSHPAVQFYLHRAIALLEQERLGRRR
;
A
#
# COMPACT_ATOMS: atom_id res chain seq x y z
N MET A 1 -22.00 -36.77 5.81
CA MET A 1 -21.01 -36.07 6.66
C MET A 1 -20.65 -34.76 5.97
N PRO A 2 -21.15 -33.59 6.41
CA PRO A 2 -20.77 -32.33 5.78
C PRO A 2 -19.51 -31.78 6.46
N ILE A 3 -18.46 -31.50 5.68
CA ILE A 3 -17.30 -30.75 6.17
C ILE A 3 -17.50 -29.29 5.79
N ILE A 4 -17.95 -28.53 6.79
CA ILE A 4 -17.72 -27.12 7.10
C ILE A 4 -17.09 -26.32 5.94
N ALA A 5 -17.91 -25.47 5.32
CA ALA A 5 -17.43 -24.36 4.51
C ALA A 5 -16.55 -23.46 5.39
N SER A 6 -15.25 -23.48 5.15
CA SER A 6 -14.27 -22.60 5.79
C SER A 6 -14.59 -21.15 5.46
N ASN A 7 -15.06 -20.44 6.49
CA ASN A 7 -15.22 -18.99 6.62
C ASN A 7 -14.73 -18.16 5.43
N SER A 8 -15.67 -17.61 4.68
CA SER A 8 -15.44 -16.36 3.97
C SER A 8 -15.13 -15.28 5.01
N GLU A 9 -13.83 -15.06 5.27
CA GLU A 9 -13.34 -13.88 5.98
C GLU A 9 -14.05 -12.65 5.42
N GLN A 10 -14.83 -11.98 6.26
CA GLN A 10 -15.41 -10.70 5.93
C GLN A 10 -14.25 -9.77 5.58
N ILE A 11 -14.07 -9.49 4.29
CA ILE A 11 -13.15 -8.45 3.79
C ILE A 11 -13.77 -7.12 4.19
N GLY A 12 -13.74 -6.80 5.48
CA GLY A 12 -14.06 -5.49 5.99
C GLY A 12 -13.05 -4.53 5.40
N ARG A 13 -13.53 -3.56 4.62
CA ARG A 13 -12.70 -2.51 4.05
C ARG A 13 -11.89 -1.86 5.17
N ARG A 14 -10.56 -1.94 5.10
CA ARG A 14 -9.70 -1.24 6.07
C ARG A 14 -9.69 0.25 5.77
N VAL A 15 -9.62 1.07 6.82
CA VAL A 15 -9.39 2.50 6.68
C VAL A 15 -8.01 2.70 6.05
N PRO A 16 -7.87 3.56 5.02
CA PRO A 16 -6.56 3.83 4.44
C PRO A 16 -5.57 4.40 5.46
N VAL A 17 -4.29 4.06 5.32
CA VAL A 17 -3.22 4.71 6.09
C VAL A 17 -3.21 6.23 5.84
N PRO A 18 -2.75 7.06 6.80
CA PRO A 18 -2.48 8.47 6.54
C PRO A 18 -1.43 8.62 5.43
N MET A 19 -1.73 9.41 4.39
CA MET A 19 -0.86 9.58 3.22
C MET A 19 -0.42 11.03 3.07
N LEU A 20 0.90 11.26 3.07
CA LEU A 20 1.48 12.54 2.65
C LEU A 20 1.60 12.58 1.13
N ALA A 21 1.52 13.78 0.53
CA ALA A 21 1.58 13.95 -0.92
C ALA A 21 2.86 13.35 -1.54
N SER A 22 3.99 13.44 -0.84
CA SER A 22 5.29 12.88 -1.26
C SER A 22 5.35 11.35 -1.25
N GLU A 23 4.40 10.69 -0.60
CA GLU A 23 4.35 9.23 -0.42
C GLU A 23 3.35 8.57 -1.37
N ILE A 24 2.58 9.37 -2.09
CA ILE A 24 1.51 8.91 -2.97
C ILE A 24 2.08 8.63 -4.35
N VAL A 25 1.81 7.42 -4.85
CA VAL A 25 2.07 7.04 -6.23
C VAL A 25 0.78 6.71 -6.96
N ARG A 26 0.81 6.81 -8.29
CA ARG A 26 -0.28 6.33 -9.15
C ARG A 26 -0.23 4.81 -9.27
N ILE A 27 -1.32 4.23 -9.77
CA ILE A 27 -1.46 2.79 -9.88
C ILE A 27 -0.40 2.17 -10.81
N GLU A 28 0.02 2.86 -11.86
CA GLU A 28 1.02 2.37 -12.80
C GLU A 28 2.38 2.20 -12.11
N THR A 29 2.77 3.15 -11.27
CA THR A 29 3.98 3.06 -10.46
C THR A 29 3.86 1.95 -9.42
N ALA A 30 2.71 1.82 -8.76
CA ALA A 30 2.47 0.74 -7.81
C ALA A 30 2.60 -0.64 -8.49
N MET A 31 2.01 -0.81 -9.67
CA MET A 31 2.13 -2.03 -10.49
C MET A 31 3.57 -2.31 -10.89
N HIS A 32 4.32 -1.28 -11.31
CA HIS A 32 5.72 -1.41 -11.67
C HIS A 32 6.57 -1.93 -10.51
N PHE A 33 6.42 -1.37 -9.31
CA PHE A 33 7.19 -1.84 -8.15
C PHE A 33 6.72 -3.19 -7.60
N ALA A 34 5.41 -3.45 -7.64
CA ALA A 34 4.82 -4.67 -7.10
C ALA A 34 4.85 -5.85 -8.09
N GLN A 35 5.09 -5.60 -9.38
CA GLN A 35 5.04 -6.61 -10.45
C GLN A 35 3.70 -7.38 -10.48
N VAL A 36 2.60 -6.67 -10.22
CA VAL A 36 1.23 -7.22 -10.24
C VAL A 36 0.29 -6.34 -11.07
N SER A 37 -0.89 -6.87 -11.39
CA SER A 37 -1.91 -6.18 -12.16
C SER A 37 -2.60 -5.04 -11.38
N ASP A 38 -3.18 -4.08 -12.12
CA ASP A 38 -4.06 -3.02 -11.58
C ASP A 38 -5.13 -3.61 -10.66
N LYS A 39 -5.80 -4.69 -11.10
CA LYS A 39 -6.83 -5.40 -10.33
C LYS A 39 -6.32 -5.84 -8.95
N THR A 40 -5.07 -6.29 -8.88
CA THR A 40 -4.45 -6.74 -7.62
C THR A 40 -4.18 -5.55 -6.70
N ILE A 41 -3.65 -4.45 -7.22
CA ILE A 41 -3.43 -3.21 -6.45
C ILE A 41 -4.75 -2.65 -5.90
N ARG A 42 -5.81 -2.62 -6.70
CA ARG A 42 -7.15 -2.18 -6.23
C ARG A 42 -7.69 -3.07 -5.12
N ARG A 43 -7.54 -4.39 -5.27
CA ARG A 43 -7.94 -5.35 -4.23
C ARG A 43 -7.18 -5.09 -2.93
N TRP A 44 -5.87 -4.94 -2.97
CA TRP A 44 -5.06 -4.64 -1.78
C TRP A 44 -5.39 -3.27 -1.19
N SER A 45 -5.64 -2.26 -2.03
CA SER A 45 -6.09 -0.94 -1.56
C SER A 45 -7.36 -1.03 -0.71
N GLN A 46 -8.34 -1.84 -1.12
CA GLN A 46 -9.59 -2.05 -0.39
C GLN A 46 -9.43 -2.94 0.86
N ALA A 47 -8.72 -4.07 0.71
CA ALA A 47 -8.59 -5.07 1.77
C ALA A 47 -7.60 -4.64 2.86
N ASP A 48 -6.50 -4.00 2.48
CA ASP A 48 -5.38 -3.68 3.35
C ASP A 48 -5.31 -2.18 3.67
N GLY A 49 -6.12 -1.32 3.05
CA GLY A 49 -6.08 0.12 3.31
C GLY A 49 -4.76 0.78 2.87
N ILE A 50 -4.11 0.25 1.83
CA ILE A 50 -2.86 0.82 1.31
C ILE A 50 -3.09 1.95 0.28
N GLY A 51 -4.35 2.19 -0.11
CA GLY A 51 -4.71 3.21 -1.08
C GLY A 51 -6.05 3.86 -0.77
N ARG A 52 -6.30 5.00 -1.42
CA ARG A 52 -7.56 5.73 -1.33
C ARG A 52 -8.00 6.22 -2.70
N GLN A 53 -9.31 6.29 -2.88
CA GLN A 53 -9.96 6.86 -4.04
C GLN A 53 -11.03 7.80 -3.51
N ALA A 54 -10.94 9.10 -3.83
CA ALA A 54 -11.85 10.09 -3.30
C ALA A 54 -13.29 9.86 -3.79
N GLU A 55 -13.43 9.51 -5.08
CA GLU A 55 -14.72 9.30 -5.74
C GLU A 55 -14.61 8.17 -6.79
N LYS A 56 -15.74 7.67 -7.28
CA LYS A 56 -15.86 6.50 -8.18
C LYS A 56 -14.95 6.55 -9.43
N HIS A 57 -14.62 7.75 -9.90
CA HIS A 57 -13.78 7.98 -11.08
C HIS A 57 -12.49 8.74 -10.80
N ALA A 58 -12.24 9.11 -9.53
CA ALA A 58 -10.98 9.76 -9.16
C ALA A 58 -9.81 8.78 -9.34
N PRO A 59 -8.60 9.25 -9.67
CA PRO A 59 -7.42 8.41 -9.69
C PRO A 59 -7.21 7.70 -8.35
N LEU A 60 -6.80 6.43 -8.39
CA LEU A 60 -6.39 5.72 -7.19
C LEU A 60 -5.06 6.29 -6.71
N GLN A 61 -5.02 6.75 -5.47
CA GLN A 61 -3.80 7.14 -4.77
C GLN A 61 -3.33 5.95 -3.94
N VAL A 62 -2.08 5.53 -4.12
CA VAL A 62 -1.48 4.42 -3.37
C VAL A 62 -0.39 4.97 -2.47
N SER A 63 -0.42 4.61 -1.18
CA SER A 63 0.70 4.88 -0.27
C SER A 63 1.84 3.93 -0.63
N PHE A 64 2.93 4.47 -1.15
CA PHE A 64 4.09 3.70 -1.52
C PHE A 64 4.76 2.97 -0.34
N PRO A 65 5.01 3.60 0.83
CA PRO A 65 5.54 2.87 1.99
C PRO A 65 4.62 1.74 2.45
N ALA A 66 3.29 1.93 2.42
CA ALA A 66 2.34 0.88 2.78
C ALA A 66 2.32 -0.27 1.76
N LEU A 67 2.51 0.03 0.48
CA LEU A 67 2.68 -0.99 -0.56
C LEU A 67 3.94 -1.83 -0.29
N LEU A 68 5.06 -1.21 0.07
CA LEU A 68 6.29 -1.93 0.41
C LEU A 68 6.11 -2.83 1.63
N MET A 69 5.44 -2.34 2.69
CA MET A 69 5.09 -3.17 3.86
C MET A 69 4.21 -4.37 3.45
N LYS A 70 3.23 -4.15 2.55
CA LYS A 70 2.37 -5.21 2.04
C LYS A 70 3.15 -6.26 1.26
N LEU A 71 4.11 -5.85 0.41
CA LEU A 71 4.94 -6.75 -0.38
C LEU A 71 5.85 -7.61 0.49
N ASP A 72 6.38 -7.05 1.57
CA ASP A 72 7.24 -7.78 2.50
C ASP A 72 6.44 -8.60 3.55
N GLY A 73 5.11 -8.51 3.56
CA GLY A 73 4.26 -9.21 4.53
C GLY A 73 4.22 -8.57 5.92
N GLU A 74 4.74 -7.36 6.08
CA GLU A 74 4.89 -6.62 7.34
C GLU A 74 3.57 -6.00 7.83
N THR A 75 2.61 -6.88 8.16
CA THR A 75 1.25 -6.49 8.54
C THR A 75 1.24 -5.70 9.86
N ALA A 76 2.04 -6.11 10.85
CA ALA A 76 2.15 -5.39 12.12
C ALA A 76 2.70 -3.96 11.92
N THR A 77 3.69 -3.80 11.04
CA THR A 77 4.26 -2.48 10.71
C THR A 77 3.22 -1.62 9.97
N LEU A 78 2.44 -2.22 9.07
CA LEU A 78 1.34 -1.54 8.38
C LEU A 78 0.25 -1.06 9.36
N GLU A 79 -0.09 -1.86 10.38
CA GLU A 79 -1.03 -1.46 11.43
C GLU A 79 -0.51 -0.26 12.25
N ARG A 80 0.76 -0.30 12.65
CA ARG A 80 1.42 0.86 13.33
C ARG A 80 1.41 2.09 12.45
N PHE A 81 1.66 1.93 11.16
CA PHE A 81 1.63 3.06 10.25
C PHE A 81 0.23 3.66 10.14
N ARG A 82 -0.80 2.81 10.11
CA ARG A 82 -2.21 3.24 10.10
C ARG A 82 -2.63 3.92 11.40
N SER A 83 -2.13 3.49 12.55
CA SER A 83 -2.37 4.16 13.85
C SER A 83 -1.66 5.50 13.99
N GLY A 84 -0.78 5.86 13.05
CA GLY A 84 -0.04 7.12 13.06
C GLY A 84 1.31 7.05 13.78
N GLU A 85 1.80 5.87 14.14
CA GLU A 85 3.11 5.64 14.80
C GLU A 85 4.29 5.84 13.83
N ARG A 86 4.37 7.00 13.19
CA ARG A 86 5.35 7.31 12.13
C ARG A 86 6.79 7.40 12.63
N SER A 87 6.99 7.61 13.93
CA SER A 87 8.30 7.61 14.58
C SER A 87 8.79 6.21 14.96
N HIS A 88 7.95 5.17 14.82
CA HIS A 88 8.37 3.81 15.14
C HIS A 88 9.48 3.34 14.18
N PRO A 89 10.58 2.71 14.65
CA PRO A 89 11.72 2.36 13.80
C PRO A 89 11.36 1.53 12.56
N ALA A 90 10.47 0.54 12.71
CA ALA A 90 9.99 -0.25 11.58
C ALA A 90 9.23 0.58 10.54
N VAL A 91 8.46 1.58 10.96
CA VAL A 91 7.74 2.47 10.03
C VAL A 91 8.72 3.42 9.34
N GLN A 92 9.66 4.01 10.09
CA GLN A 92 10.70 4.87 9.53
C GLN A 92 11.55 4.16 8.47
N PHE A 93 11.88 2.89 8.69
CA PHE A 93 12.58 2.07 7.70
C PHE A 93 11.87 2.09 6.34
N TYR A 94 10.55 1.84 6.32
CA TYR A 94 9.78 1.85 5.07
C TYR A 94 9.59 3.25 4.48
N LEU A 95 9.48 4.28 5.32
CA LEU A 95 9.43 5.67 4.84
C LEU A 95 10.73 6.04 4.13
N HIS A 96 11.89 5.71 4.71
CA HIS A 96 13.19 5.97 4.09
C HIS A 96 13.40 5.13 2.83
N ARG A 97 13.03 3.85 2.85
CA ARG A 97 13.10 2.98 1.67
C ARG A 97 12.23 3.50 0.53
N ALA A 98 11.02 3.96 0.83
CA ALA A 98 10.12 4.56 -0.15
C ALA A 98 10.75 5.78 -0.83
N ILE A 99 11.37 6.68 -0.06
CA ILE A 99 12.07 7.86 -0.60
C ILE A 99 13.20 7.42 -1.54
N ALA A 100 14.09 6.54 -1.10
CA ALA A 100 15.24 6.10 -1.88
C ALA A 100 14.82 5.46 -3.23
N LEU A 101 13.81 4.59 -3.24
CA LEU A 101 13.33 3.93 -4.46
C LEU A 101 12.67 4.93 -5.43
N LEU A 102 11.88 5.89 -4.93
CA LEU A 102 11.26 6.89 -5.79
C LEU A 102 12.27 7.88 -6.38
N GLU A 103 13.33 8.20 -5.63
CA GLU A 103 14.45 8.98 -6.13
C GLU A 103 15.20 8.24 -7.24
N GLN A 104 15.48 6.95 -7.05
CA GLN A 104 16.11 6.11 -8.07
C GLN A 104 15.26 6.04 -9.34
N GLU A 105 13.97 5.80 -9.21
CA GLU A 105 13.04 5.77 -10.35
C GLU A 105 12.99 7.12 -11.09
N ARG A 106 12.98 8.24 -10.34
CA ARG A 106 13.01 9.58 -10.94
C ARG A 106 14.31 9.86 -11.69
N LEU A 107 15.45 9.38 -11.18
CA LEU A 107 16.76 9.51 -11.84
C LEU A 107 16.87 8.59 -13.06
N GLY A 108 16.33 7.38 -12.98
CA GLY A 108 16.28 6.42 -14.09
C GLY A 108 15.49 6.97 -15.29
N ARG A 109 14.35 7.62 -15.04
CA ARG A 109 13.53 8.25 -16.10
C ARG A 109 14.18 9.46 -16.79
N ARG A 110 15.26 10.01 -16.24
CA ARG A 110 15.97 11.17 -16.81
C ARG A 110 17.14 10.77 -17.73
N ARG A 111 17.42 9.47 -17.85
CA ARG A 111 18.42 8.93 -18.78
C ARG A 111 17.71 8.38 -20.01
#